data_AF-A0A7V4PCK3-F1
#
_entry.id   AF-A0A7V4PCK3-F1
#
_cell.length_a   1.000
_cell.length_b   1.000
_cell.length_c   1.000
_cell.angle_alpha   90.00
_cell.angle_beta   90.00
_cell.angle_gamma   90.00
#
_symmetry.space_group_name_H-M   'P 1'
#
loop_
_entity.id
_entity.type
_entity.pdbx_description
1 polymer ?
#
loop_
_entity_poly.entity_id
_entity_poly.type
_entity_poly.pdbx_seq_one_letter_code
_entity_poly.pdbx_strand_id
1 'polypeptide(L)'
;MTESNLPTSNEYPYRSSGLDVPGRYSWGEHSPGGPPPLPAADDAWAAAPLSRPTADTYDLPEDLWWLAKMLTLAALAIVDLVAVPLLDWLDQRSLWQPLFLASLGAVGGVFAAQLTVLCVQLVLGTGSFARRLAMAWAAGLVFYVAWAASYSLTFRNGPQEIWWVLAGLPTVALAVQAPLWLLRIYAGWRLVRADQALRPSQTQMTISSLLGGTAVVAISFAALRSMYDQPADYTPPFWLAWLIGGSITAAASLMLIAPTIALVLRPSDWRIAAFGPTFYWLLLAAPAVVGLALWRPAVDWRELATVFGSASLVCLLATSAWLWFLRSGGWRLAGGR
;
A
#
# COMPACT_ATOMS: atom_id res chain seq x y z
N MET A 1 5.15 63.18 -26.55
CA MET A 1 3.74 63.60 -26.63
C MET A 1 2.95 62.55 -27.42
N THR A 2 2.42 61.56 -26.70
CA THR A 2 1.14 60.89 -26.96
C THR A 2 0.90 59.93 -25.80
N GLU A 3 0.12 60.38 -24.83
CA GLU A 3 -0.40 59.60 -23.71
C GLU A 3 -1.44 58.61 -24.24
N SER A 4 -1.29 57.32 -23.97
CA SER A 4 -2.36 56.34 -24.15
C SER A 4 -3.00 56.03 -22.80
N ASN A 5 -4.23 56.50 -22.66
CA ASN A 5 -5.10 56.32 -21.51
C ASN A 5 -5.54 54.85 -21.38
N LEU A 6 -5.33 54.30 -20.19
CA LEU A 6 -5.95 53.06 -19.70
C LEU A 6 -7.45 53.27 -19.47
N PRO A 7 -8.34 52.33 -19.85
CA PRO A 7 -9.67 52.28 -19.29
C PRO A 7 -9.65 51.59 -17.93
N THR A 8 -10.02 52.38 -16.92
CA THR A 8 -10.38 51.98 -15.56
C THR A 8 -11.73 51.26 -15.52
N SER A 9 -11.86 50.37 -14.52
CA SER A 9 -13.08 49.96 -13.80
C SER A 9 -14.26 49.39 -14.61
N ASN A 10 -14.44 48.07 -14.50
CA ASN A 10 -15.77 47.48 -14.42
C ASN A 10 -15.86 46.71 -13.10
N GLU A 11 -16.31 47.41 -12.07
CA GLU A 11 -16.91 46.81 -10.88
C GLU A 11 -18.19 46.10 -11.32
N TYR A 12 -18.23 44.77 -11.21
CA TYR A 12 -19.48 44.03 -11.27
C TYR A 12 -20.04 43.91 -9.86
N PRO A 13 -21.15 44.56 -9.52
CA PRO A 13 -21.85 44.29 -8.27
C PRO A 13 -22.58 42.96 -8.41
N TYR A 14 -22.05 41.90 -7.79
CA TYR A 14 -22.78 40.64 -7.65
C TYR A 14 -23.91 40.86 -6.65
N ARG A 15 -25.05 41.30 -7.18
CA ARG A 15 -26.29 41.53 -6.45
C ARG A 15 -26.84 40.16 -6.01
N SER A 16 -26.76 39.88 -4.72
CA SER A 16 -27.48 38.80 -4.06
C SER A 16 -28.98 39.11 -4.06
N SER A 17 -29.68 38.79 -5.15
CA SER A 17 -31.15 38.71 -5.14
C SER A 17 -31.54 37.32 -4.71
N GLY A 18 -32.17 37.23 -3.53
CA GLY A 18 -32.80 36.04 -3.02
C GLY A 18 -33.76 35.45 -4.04
N LEU A 19 -33.53 34.19 -4.37
CA LEU A 19 -34.57 33.29 -4.81
C LEU A 19 -34.96 32.49 -3.56
N ASP A 20 -35.94 33.04 -2.84
CA ASP A 20 -36.89 32.20 -2.14
C ASP A 20 -37.46 31.25 -3.20
N VAL A 21 -37.16 29.96 -3.06
CA VAL A 21 -37.85 28.91 -3.79
C VAL A 21 -38.93 28.39 -2.85
N PRO A 22 -40.18 28.88 -2.93
CA PRO A 22 -41.29 28.27 -2.24
C PRO A 22 -41.69 27.04 -3.04
N GLY A 23 -41.11 25.91 -2.67
CA GLY A 23 -41.29 24.66 -3.39
C GLY A 23 -40.85 23.46 -2.58
N ARG A 24 -41.20 23.44 -1.28
CA ARG A 24 -41.34 22.18 -0.54
C ARG A 24 -42.41 21.36 -1.25
N TYR A 25 -42.01 20.51 -2.18
CA TYR A 25 -42.74 19.27 -2.42
C TYR A 25 -42.46 18.37 -1.21
N SER A 26 -43.23 18.57 -0.14
CA SER A 26 -43.48 17.48 0.80
C SER A 26 -44.28 16.45 0.03
N TRP A 27 -43.62 15.39 -0.42
CA TRP A 27 -44.31 14.15 -0.71
C TRP A 27 -44.89 13.63 0.62
N GLY A 28 -46.09 14.12 0.95
CA GLY A 28 -47.08 13.34 1.68
C GLY A 28 -47.35 12.06 0.90
N GLU A 29 -47.87 10.98 1.45
CA GLU A 29 -48.58 10.68 2.69
C GLU A 29 -48.31 9.18 2.87
N HIS A 30 -47.97 8.69 4.05
CA HIS A 30 -48.99 8.05 4.89
C HIS A 30 -50.06 7.32 4.08
N SER A 31 -49.66 6.24 3.40
CA SER A 31 -50.62 5.21 2.98
C SER A 31 -50.89 4.33 4.20
N PRO A 32 -52.08 4.41 4.84
CA PRO A 32 -52.40 3.58 5.98
C PRO A 32 -52.74 2.19 5.43
N GLY A 33 -51.74 1.33 5.31
CA GLY A 33 -51.93 -0.05 4.83
C GLY A 33 -50.83 -0.60 3.91
N GLY A 34 -49.78 0.17 3.61
CA GLY A 34 -48.60 -0.40 2.95
C GLY A 34 -47.97 -1.48 3.84
N PRO A 35 -47.53 -2.64 3.29
CA PRO A 35 -46.76 -3.60 4.06
C PRO A 35 -45.60 -2.87 4.75
N PRO A 36 -45.25 -3.25 6.00
CA PRO A 36 -44.16 -2.61 6.71
C PRO A 36 -42.94 -2.54 5.79
N PRO A 37 -42.27 -1.37 5.67
CA PRO A 37 -41.09 -1.26 4.84
C PRO A 37 -40.17 -2.41 5.22
N LEU A 38 -39.83 -3.25 4.22
CA LEU A 38 -38.86 -4.30 4.43
C LEU A 38 -37.67 -3.65 5.12
N PRO A 39 -37.22 -4.14 6.30
CA PRO A 39 -36.04 -3.60 6.94
C PRO A 39 -34.98 -3.55 5.86
N ALA A 40 -34.41 -2.36 5.63
CA ALA A 40 -33.40 -2.19 4.61
C ALA A 40 -32.41 -3.34 4.80
N ALA A 41 -32.24 -4.18 3.79
CA ALA A 41 -31.33 -5.34 3.88
C ALA A 41 -29.92 -4.88 4.31
N ASP A 42 -29.65 -3.58 4.15
CA ASP A 42 -28.47 -2.86 4.53
C ASP A 42 -28.27 -2.70 6.06
N ASP A 43 -29.34 -2.73 6.85
CA ASP A 43 -29.25 -2.56 8.31
C ASP A 43 -29.03 -3.90 9.05
N ALA A 44 -29.36 -5.03 8.43
CA ALA A 44 -29.27 -6.34 9.08
C ALA A 44 -27.81 -6.81 9.32
N TRP A 45 -26.89 -6.45 8.43
CA TRP A 45 -25.45 -6.70 8.65
C TRP A 45 -24.78 -5.62 9.51
N ALA A 46 -25.37 -4.42 9.59
CA ALA A 46 -24.88 -3.35 10.47
C ALA A 46 -25.32 -3.52 11.94
N ALA A 47 -26.48 -4.15 12.17
CA ALA A 47 -27.12 -4.24 13.48
C ALA A 47 -26.94 -5.57 14.20
N ALA A 48 -26.37 -6.61 13.57
CA ALA A 48 -25.91 -7.77 14.33
C ALA A 48 -24.89 -7.23 15.35
N PRO A 49 -25.17 -7.27 16.66
CA PRO A 49 -24.14 -7.00 17.63
C PRO A 49 -23.13 -8.10 17.39
N LEU A 50 -22.06 -7.77 16.65
CA LEU A 50 -20.82 -8.52 16.70
C LEU A 50 -20.59 -8.60 18.19
N SER A 51 -20.91 -9.75 18.77
CA SER A 51 -20.67 -10.05 20.16
C SER A 51 -19.24 -9.62 20.33
N ARG A 52 -19.03 -8.48 21.03
CA ARG A 52 -17.70 -8.00 21.33
C ARG A 52 -17.02 -9.26 21.80
N PRO A 53 -15.96 -9.75 21.13
CA PRO A 53 -15.19 -10.79 21.73
C PRO A 53 -14.88 -10.22 23.10
N THR A 54 -15.45 -10.80 24.16
CA THR A 54 -15.08 -10.51 25.53
C THR A 54 -13.69 -11.08 25.81
N ALA A 55 -12.86 -11.19 24.75
CA ALA A 55 -11.45 -11.05 24.87
C ALA A 55 -11.26 -9.73 25.59
N ASP A 56 -10.94 -9.83 26.86
CA ASP A 56 -9.80 -9.17 27.46
C ASP A 56 -8.74 -8.86 26.39
N THR A 57 -9.03 -7.90 25.51
CA THR A 57 -8.05 -7.27 24.66
C THR A 57 -7.10 -6.70 25.67
N TYR A 58 -5.90 -7.30 25.74
CA TYR A 58 -4.80 -6.78 26.52
C TYR A 58 -4.60 -5.34 26.03
N ASP A 59 -5.21 -4.38 26.73
CA ASP A 59 -4.97 -2.96 26.57
C ASP A 59 -3.55 -2.74 27.07
N LEU A 60 -2.60 -3.08 26.22
CA LEU A 60 -1.21 -2.77 26.44
C LEU A 60 -1.14 -1.25 26.62
N PRO A 61 -0.44 -0.76 27.67
CA PRO A 61 -0.22 0.66 27.86
C PRO A 61 0.28 1.30 26.55
N GLU A 62 -0.14 2.53 26.26
CA GLU A 62 0.23 3.22 25.01
C GLU A 62 1.75 3.23 24.79
N ASP A 63 2.54 3.33 25.86
CA ASP A 63 4.00 3.28 25.85
C ASP A 63 4.53 1.96 25.30
N LEU A 64 3.91 0.84 25.67
CA LEU A 64 4.33 -0.48 25.20
C LEU A 64 4.01 -0.65 23.70
N TRP A 65 2.92 -0.06 23.22
CA TRP A 65 2.60 -0.01 21.79
C TRP A 65 3.64 0.77 20.99
N TRP A 66 4.11 1.89 21.51
CA TRP A 66 5.18 2.67 20.89
C TRP A 66 6.49 1.89 20.87
N LEU A 67 6.86 1.29 21.99
CA LEU A 67 8.06 0.45 22.08
C LEU A 67 8.01 -0.70 21.07
N ALA A 68 6.88 -1.43 20.99
CA ALA A 68 6.71 -2.54 20.04
C ALA A 68 6.85 -2.11 18.58
N LYS A 69 6.35 -0.92 18.21
CA LYS A 69 6.53 -0.36 16.87
C LYS A 69 7.99 -0.02 16.61
N MET A 70 8.67 0.63 17.56
CA MET A 70 10.08 1.01 17.41
C MET A 70 10.98 -0.22 17.31
N LEU A 71 10.74 -1.24 18.14
CA LEU A 71 11.46 -2.52 18.07
C LEU A 71 11.21 -3.23 16.74
N THR A 72 9.98 -3.23 16.23
CA THR A 72 9.67 -3.80 14.91
C THR A 72 10.40 -3.03 13.79
N LEU A 73 10.39 -1.70 13.81
CA LEU A 73 11.11 -0.89 12.83
C LEU A 73 12.63 -1.13 12.89
N ALA A 74 13.19 -1.20 14.10
CA ALA A 74 14.61 -1.49 14.29
C ALA A 74 14.97 -2.90 13.79
N ALA A 75 14.16 -3.91 14.09
CA ALA A 75 14.37 -5.28 13.61
C ALA A 75 14.34 -5.36 12.09
N LEU A 76 13.39 -4.67 11.43
CA LEU A 76 13.31 -4.60 9.98
C LEU A 76 14.55 -3.91 9.36
N ALA A 77 14.99 -2.79 9.93
CA ALA A 77 16.22 -2.13 9.48
C ALA A 77 17.47 -3.01 9.67
N ILE A 78 17.54 -3.81 10.74
CA ILE A 78 18.63 -4.77 10.95
C ILE A 78 18.59 -5.86 9.87
N VAL A 79 17.39 -6.37 9.52
CA VAL A 79 17.25 -7.34 8.43
C VAL A 79 17.78 -6.75 7.12
N ASP A 80 17.43 -5.50 6.81
CA ASP A 80 17.91 -4.82 5.59
C ASP A 80 19.44 -4.63 5.60
N LEU A 81 20.02 -4.34 6.77
CA LEU A 81 21.47 -4.17 6.96
C LEU A 81 22.24 -5.48 6.79
N VAL A 82 21.66 -6.63 7.17
CA VAL A 82 22.32 -7.95 7.11
C VAL A 82 22.03 -8.69 5.79
N ALA A 83 20.96 -8.32 5.09
CA ALA A 83 20.49 -9.04 3.90
C ALA A 83 21.56 -9.23 2.82
N VAL A 84 22.27 -8.16 2.42
CA VAL A 84 23.22 -8.23 1.30
C VAL A 84 24.49 -9.03 1.66
N PRO A 85 25.18 -8.80 2.80
CA PRO A 85 26.30 -9.62 3.24
C PRO A 85 25.94 -11.10 3.37
N LEU A 86 24.72 -11.40 3.85
CA LEU A 86 24.26 -12.78 3.97
C LEU A 86 24.10 -13.45 2.60
N LEU A 87 23.54 -12.74 1.61
CA LEU A 87 23.40 -13.26 0.25
C LEU A 87 24.76 -13.48 -0.41
N ASP A 88 25.70 -12.54 -0.29
CA ASP A 88 27.07 -12.69 -0.80
C ASP A 88 27.80 -13.87 -0.13
N TRP A 89 27.65 -14.02 1.19
CA TRP A 89 28.22 -15.16 1.91
C TRP A 89 27.65 -16.51 1.44
N LEU A 90 26.35 -16.57 1.14
CA LEU A 90 25.70 -17.77 0.60
C LEU A 90 26.18 -18.08 -0.83
N ASP A 91 26.31 -17.05 -1.67
CA ASP A 91 26.76 -17.18 -3.07
C ASP A 91 28.17 -17.77 -3.16
N GLN A 92 29.10 -17.25 -2.35
CA GLN A 92 30.50 -17.71 -2.30
C GLN A 92 30.64 -19.19 -1.92
N ARG A 93 29.63 -19.80 -1.31
CA ARG A 93 29.70 -21.17 -0.80
C ARG A 93 29.37 -22.24 -1.82
N SER A 94 28.90 -21.90 -3.03
CA SER A 94 28.66 -22.73 -4.25
C SER A 94 27.82 -24.02 -4.10
N LEU A 95 27.84 -24.69 -2.95
CA LEU A 95 27.19 -25.96 -2.63
C LEU A 95 25.69 -25.80 -2.32
N TRP A 96 25.17 -24.57 -2.33
CA TRP A 96 23.85 -24.24 -1.81
C TRP A 96 23.03 -23.34 -2.76
N GLN A 97 23.16 -23.52 -4.08
CA GLN A 97 22.44 -22.71 -5.08
C GLN A 97 20.92 -22.61 -4.82
N PRO A 98 20.17 -23.69 -4.48
CA PRO A 98 18.75 -23.57 -4.17
C PRO A 98 18.48 -22.74 -2.91
N LEU A 99 19.35 -22.84 -1.90
CA LEU A 99 19.23 -22.06 -0.67
C LEU A 99 19.53 -20.58 -0.96
N PHE A 100 20.58 -20.28 -1.72
CA PHE A 100 20.89 -18.91 -2.15
C PHE A 100 19.70 -18.29 -2.88
N LEU A 101 19.12 -18.97 -3.87
CA LEU A 101 17.95 -18.49 -4.61
C LEU A 101 16.72 -18.30 -3.73
N ALA A 102 16.47 -19.22 -2.79
CA ALA A 102 15.39 -19.10 -1.82
C ALA A 102 15.62 -17.93 -0.85
N SER A 103 16.86 -17.70 -0.42
CA SER A 103 17.24 -16.56 0.43
C SER A 103 17.12 -15.24 -0.33
N LEU A 104 17.53 -15.19 -1.60
CA LEU A 104 17.40 -14.02 -2.47
C LEU A 104 15.92 -13.64 -2.62
N GLY A 105 15.08 -14.62 -2.91
CA GLY A 105 13.64 -14.41 -2.98
C GLY A 105 13.08 -13.98 -1.62
N ALA A 106 13.42 -14.64 -0.53
CA ALA A 106 12.98 -14.27 0.81
C ALA A 106 13.32 -12.81 1.18
N VAL A 107 14.55 -12.36 0.91
CA VAL A 107 14.98 -10.97 1.09
C VAL A 107 14.12 -10.02 0.25
N GLY A 108 13.92 -10.32 -1.04
CA GLY A 108 13.02 -9.55 -1.90
C GLY A 108 11.58 -9.51 -1.37
N GLY A 109 11.11 -10.60 -0.78
CA GLY A 109 9.82 -10.71 -0.11
C GLY A 109 9.71 -9.80 1.12
N VAL A 110 10.76 -9.68 1.91
CA VAL A 110 10.81 -8.75 3.06
C VAL A 110 10.69 -7.31 2.59
N PHE A 111 11.45 -6.88 1.58
CA PHE A 111 11.35 -5.52 1.04
C PHE A 111 9.95 -5.25 0.46
N ALA A 112 9.38 -6.23 -0.24
CA ALA A 112 8.02 -6.13 -0.76
C ALA A 112 6.98 -5.99 0.38
N ALA A 113 7.14 -6.72 1.48
CA ALA A 113 6.27 -6.61 2.66
C ALA A 113 6.40 -5.25 3.35
N GLN A 114 7.63 -4.75 3.57
CA GLN A 114 7.85 -3.42 4.15
C GLN A 114 7.17 -2.33 3.30
N LEU A 115 7.40 -2.35 1.98
CA LEU A 115 6.77 -1.42 1.06
C LEU A 115 5.24 -1.53 1.11
N THR A 116 4.72 -2.76 1.12
CA THR A 116 3.29 -3.05 1.24
C THR A 116 2.70 -2.44 2.50
N VAL A 117 3.31 -2.68 3.66
CA VAL A 117 2.87 -2.18 4.96
C VAL A 117 2.85 -0.65 4.97
N LEU A 118 3.91 -0.01 4.45
CA LEU A 118 3.96 1.45 4.32
C LEU A 118 2.85 1.98 3.41
N CYS A 119 2.60 1.32 2.27
CA CYS A 119 1.54 1.68 1.34
C CYS A 119 0.14 1.49 1.94
N VAL A 120 -0.09 0.40 2.68
CA VAL A 120 -1.35 0.14 3.39
C VAL A 120 -1.60 1.21 4.44
N GLN A 121 -0.60 1.55 5.25
CA GLN A 121 -0.74 2.60 6.27
C GLN A 121 -0.97 3.97 5.62
N LEU A 122 -0.25 4.28 4.55
CA LEU A 122 -0.37 5.53 3.81
C LEU A 122 -1.75 5.68 3.15
N VAL A 123 -2.22 4.63 2.48
CA VAL A 123 -3.46 4.68 1.71
C VAL A 123 -4.67 4.45 2.60
N LEU A 124 -4.69 3.42 3.45
CA LEU A 124 -5.86 3.03 4.23
C LEU A 124 -5.90 3.61 5.65
N GLY A 125 -4.80 4.15 6.16
CA GLY A 125 -4.75 4.72 7.51
C GLY A 125 -5.71 5.89 7.80
N THR A 126 -5.75 6.31 9.06
CA THR A 126 -6.51 7.47 9.55
C THR A 126 -5.62 8.70 9.74
N GLY A 127 -6.23 9.88 9.79
CA GLY A 127 -5.54 11.16 10.00
C GLY A 127 -5.13 11.88 8.71
N SER A 128 -4.40 12.99 8.85
CA SER A 128 -4.00 13.83 7.72
C SER A 128 -3.09 13.07 6.76
N PHE A 129 -3.35 13.21 5.46
CA PHE A 129 -2.57 12.53 4.42
C PHE A 129 -1.10 12.96 4.45
N ALA A 130 -0.83 14.26 4.61
CA ALA A 130 0.54 14.80 4.66
C ALA A 130 1.38 14.16 5.78
N ARG A 131 0.81 13.99 6.99
CA ARG A 131 1.52 13.34 8.10
C ARG A 131 1.82 11.87 7.77
N ARG A 132 0.85 11.15 7.22
CA ARG A 132 1.04 9.74 6.82
C ARG A 132 2.09 9.60 5.73
N LEU A 133 2.08 10.49 4.75
CA LEU A 133 3.06 10.55 3.67
C LEU A 133 4.47 10.79 4.24
N ALA A 134 4.64 11.80 5.10
CA ALA A 134 5.91 12.09 5.74
C ALA A 134 6.43 10.91 6.58
N MET A 135 5.58 10.27 7.38
CA MET A 135 5.96 9.11 8.18
C MET A 135 6.32 7.89 7.32
N ALA A 136 5.55 7.64 6.25
CA ALA A 136 5.83 6.52 5.34
C ALA A 136 7.17 6.69 4.62
N TRP A 137 7.45 7.90 4.13
CA TRP A 137 8.74 8.21 3.50
C TRP A 137 9.90 8.22 4.48
N ALA A 138 9.71 8.73 5.70
CA ALA A 138 10.75 8.67 6.73
C ALA A 138 11.12 7.22 7.08
N ALA A 139 10.13 6.35 7.28
CA ALA A 139 10.37 4.93 7.53
C ALA A 139 11.00 4.24 6.31
N GLY A 140 10.49 4.51 5.11
CA GLY A 140 11.07 3.99 3.87
C GLY A 140 12.53 4.41 3.66
N LEU A 141 12.88 5.65 4.02
CA LEU A 141 14.25 6.14 3.94
C LEU A 141 15.17 5.44 4.95
N VAL A 142 14.69 5.14 6.15
CA VAL A 142 15.45 4.35 7.14
C VAL A 142 15.77 2.95 6.60
N PHE A 143 14.78 2.24 6.06
CA PHE A 143 14.97 0.92 5.44
C PHE A 143 15.93 0.99 4.25
N TYR A 144 15.74 1.99 3.39
CA TYR A 144 16.61 2.21 2.25
C TYR A 144 18.07 2.50 2.66
N VAL A 145 18.30 3.35 3.66
CA VAL A 145 19.66 3.65 4.15
C VAL A 145 20.31 2.41 4.76
N ALA A 146 19.55 1.61 5.51
CA ALA A 146 20.06 0.35 6.06
C ALA A 146 20.45 -0.64 4.94
N TRP A 147 19.59 -0.79 3.93
CA TRP A 147 19.88 -1.60 2.74
C TRP A 147 21.08 -1.06 1.94
N ALA A 148 21.16 0.25 1.70
CA ALA A 148 22.25 0.87 0.97
C ALA A 148 23.58 0.69 1.70
N ALA A 149 23.58 0.82 3.04
CA ALA A 149 24.75 0.51 3.87
C ALA A 149 25.16 -0.96 3.75
N SER A 150 24.19 -1.89 3.82
CA SER A 150 24.40 -3.33 3.56
C SER A 150 25.10 -3.58 2.23
N TYR A 151 24.59 -2.93 1.18
CA TYR A 151 25.11 -3.03 -0.19
C TYR A 151 26.55 -2.48 -0.28
N SER A 152 26.81 -1.28 0.24
CA SER A 152 28.14 -0.65 0.22
C SER A 152 29.19 -1.40 1.06
N LEU A 153 28.77 -2.09 2.14
CA LEU A 153 29.67 -2.90 2.94
C LEU A 153 30.10 -4.18 2.20
N THR A 154 29.23 -4.70 1.33
CA THR A 154 29.45 -5.97 0.63
C THR A 154 30.12 -5.76 -0.72
N PHE A 155 29.59 -4.83 -1.51
CA PHE A 155 30.06 -4.55 -2.85
C PHE A 155 30.83 -3.24 -2.90
N ARG A 156 31.98 -3.25 -3.56
CA ARG A 156 32.75 -2.04 -3.86
C ARG A 156 32.24 -1.30 -5.09
N ASN A 157 31.00 -1.57 -5.50
CA ASN A 157 30.38 -0.94 -6.66
C ASN A 157 30.21 0.56 -6.40
N GLY A 158 30.10 1.33 -7.49
CA GLY A 158 29.94 2.77 -7.41
C GLY A 158 28.63 3.18 -6.71
N PRO A 159 28.48 4.45 -6.33
CA PRO A 159 27.24 4.94 -5.73
C PRO A 159 26.03 4.92 -6.69
N GLN A 160 26.22 4.54 -7.97
CA GLN A 160 25.23 4.72 -9.03
C GLN A 160 24.01 3.80 -8.85
N GLU A 161 24.21 2.52 -8.53
CA GLU A 161 23.11 1.56 -8.32
C GLU A 161 22.21 1.97 -7.14
N ILE A 162 22.84 2.49 -6.08
CA ILE A 162 22.15 3.03 -4.90
C ILE A 162 21.20 4.15 -5.34
N TRP A 163 21.69 5.12 -6.13
CA TRP A 163 20.87 6.23 -6.63
C TRP A 163 19.73 5.77 -7.54
N TRP A 164 19.97 4.76 -8.39
CA TRP A 164 18.93 4.21 -9.26
C TRP A 164 17.78 3.59 -8.47
N VAL A 165 18.11 2.82 -7.43
CA VAL A 165 17.10 2.23 -6.55
C VAL A 165 16.32 3.34 -5.83
N LEU A 166 17.01 4.37 -5.32
CA LEU A 166 16.35 5.49 -4.64
C LEU A 166 15.35 6.21 -5.55
N ALA A 167 15.75 6.46 -6.79
CA ALA A 167 14.92 7.15 -7.75
C ALA A 167 13.77 6.28 -8.29
N GLY A 168 13.92 4.95 -8.28
CA GLY A 168 12.89 3.98 -8.64
C GLY A 168 11.84 3.71 -7.56
N LEU A 169 12.21 3.81 -6.28
CA LEU A 169 11.33 3.54 -5.13
C LEU A 169 9.95 4.23 -5.21
N PRO A 170 9.85 5.53 -5.56
CA PRO A 170 8.58 6.24 -5.70
C PRO A 170 7.64 5.64 -6.76
N THR A 171 8.20 5.15 -7.86
CA THR A 171 7.43 4.50 -8.93
C THR A 171 6.86 3.16 -8.46
N VAL A 172 7.68 2.34 -7.80
CA VAL A 172 7.23 1.04 -7.26
C VAL A 172 6.19 1.26 -6.15
N ALA A 173 6.43 2.24 -5.27
CA ALA A 173 5.48 2.61 -4.22
C ALA A 173 4.13 3.05 -4.81
N LEU A 174 4.14 3.85 -5.88
CA LEU A 174 2.90 4.24 -6.56
C LEU A 174 2.17 3.02 -7.16
N ALA A 175 2.91 2.10 -7.80
CA ALA A 175 2.33 0.89 -8.37
C ALA A 175 1.62 0.03 -7.31
N VAL A 176 2.21 -0.11 -6.12
CA VAL A 176 1.59 -0.81 -4.99
C VAL A 176 0.37 -0.05 -4.45
N GLN A 177 0.44 1.29 -4.37
CA GLN A 177 -0.64 2.13 -3.83
C GLN A 177 -1.85 2.26 -4.75
N ALA A 178 -1.65 2.27 -6.07
CA ALA A 178 -2.71 2.51 -7.05
C ALA A 178 -3.95 1.61 -6.85
N PRO A 179 -3.84 0.26 -6.74
CA PRO A 179 -5.00 -0.58 -6.48
C PRO A 179 -5.64 -0.32 -5.11
N LEU A 180 -4.84 0.00 -4.09
CA LEU A 180 -5.36 0.32 -2.75
C LEU A 180 -6.17 1.62 -2.75
N TRP A 181 -5.79 2.60 -3.58
CA TRP A 181 -6.57 3.83 -3.76
C TRP A 181 -7.91 3.55 -4.42
N LEU A 182 -7.95 2.68 -5.44
CA LEU A 182 -9.21 2.25 -6.05
C LEU A 182 -10.12 1.61 -5.02
N LEU A 183 -9.60 0.71 -4.18
CA LEU A 183 -10.36 0.08 -3.11
C LEU A 183 -10.85 1.09 -2.06
N ARG A 184 -10.03 2.08 -1.72
CA ARG A 184 -10.42 3.16 -0.81
C ARG A 184 -11.53 4.03 -1.39
N ILE A 185 -11.47 4.37 -2.67
CA ILE A 185 -12.44 5.25 -3.36
C ILE A 185 -13.75 4.50 -3.63
N TYR A 186 -13.68 3.33 -4.26
CA TYR A 186 -14.86 2.61 -4.76
C TYR A 186 -15.47 1.67 -3.72
N ALA A 187 -14.65 0.96 -2.95
CA ALA A 187 -15.13 0.04 -1.91
C ALA A 187 -15.18 0.67 -0.51
N GLY A 188 -14.75 1.94 -0.37
CA GLY A 188 -14.76 2.67 0.88
C GLY A 188 -13.77 2.13 1.92
N TRP A 189 -12.75 1.37 1.51
CA TRP A 189 -11.80 0.71 2.41
C TRP A 189 -11.01 1.70 3.26
N ARG A 190 -11.03 1.51 4.58
CA ARG A 190 -10.29 2.32 5.55
C ARG A 190 -9.92 1.47 6.77
N LEU A 191 -8.75 1.69 7.33
CA LEU A 191 -8.41 1.20 8.67
C LEU A 191 -9.14 2.06 9.69
N VAL A 192 -9.87 1.45 10.61
CA VAL A 192 -10.50 2.12 11.74
C VAL A 192 -10.23 1.31 13.00
N ARG A 193 -10.18 1.97 14.17
CA ARG A 193 -10.19 1.22 15.42
C ARG A 193 -11.60 0.71 15.74
N ALA A 194 -11.68 -0.41 16.44
CA ALA A 194 -12.94 -1.08 16.78
C ALA A 194 -13.80 -0.29 17.79
N ASP A 195 -13.15 0.52 18.63
CA ASP A 195 -13.78 1.41 19.62
C ASP A 195 -14.32 2.72 19.00
N GLN A 196 -13.83 3.11 17.83
CA GLN A 196 -14.27 4.32 17.16
C GLN A 196 -15.62 4.07 16.45
N ALA A 197 -16.64 4.80 16.89
CA ALA A 197 -17.90 4.89 16.16
C ALA A 197 -17.61 5.29 14.70
N LEU A 198 -18.23 4.58 13.75
CA LEU A 198 -18.12 4.86 12.33
C LEU A 198 -18.71 6.25 12.06
N ARG A 199 -17.89 7.29 12.18
CA ARG A 199 -18.31 8.63 11.79
C ARG A 199 -18.43 8.65 10.27
N PRO A 200 -19.55 9.16 9.71
CA PRO A 200 -19.67 9.39 8.28
C PRO A 200 -18.42 10.11 7.81
N SER A 201 -17.68 9.51 6.89
CA SER A 201 -16.30 9.88 6.66
C SER A 201 -16.20 11.31 6.11
N GLN A 202 -15.95 12.29 6.97
CA GLN A 202 -15.83 13.70 6.55
C GLN A 202 -14.63 13.93 5.63
N THR A 203 -13.63 13.06 5.66
CA THR A 203 -12.49 13.16 4.74
C THR A 203 -12.78 12.34 3.49
N GLN A 204 -13.56 12.91 2.57
CA GLN A 204 -13.47 12.57 1.16
C GLN A 204 -12.04 12.85 0.69
N MET A 205 -11.52 12.00 -0.19
CA MET A 205 -10.18 12.18 -0.72
C MET A 205 -10.14 13.49 -1.50
N THR A 206 -9.33 14.44 -1.05
CA THR A 206 -9.19 15.72 -1.73
C THR A 206 -8.34 15.54 -2.99
N ILE A 207 -8.68 16.27 -4.06
CA ILE A 207 -7.87 16.32 -5.29
C ILE A 207 -6.41 16.67 -4.95
N SER A 208 -6.18 17.54 -3.95
CA SER A 208 -4.85 17.90 -3.47
C SER A 208 -4.03 16.70 -2.97
N SER A 209 -4.65 15.68 -2.37
CA SER A 209 -3.95 14.48 -1.91
C SER A 209 -3.46 13.64 -3.09
N LEU A 210 -4.27 13.56 -4.15
CA LEU A 210 -3.91 12.85 -5.38
C LEU A 210 -2.78 13.59 -6.12
N LEU A 211 -2.90 14.92 -6.24
CA LEU A 211 -1.87 15.78 -6.84
C LEU A 211 -0.53 15.71 -6.08
N GLY A 212 -0.58 15.64 -4.74
CA GLY A 212 0.62 15.48 -3.92
C GLY A 212 1.35 14.17 -4.21
N GLY A 213 0.61 13.05 -4.34
CA GLY A 213 1.19 11.75 -4.71
C GLY A 213 1.80 11.77 -6.11
N THR A 214 1.11 12.34 -7.10
CA THR A 214 1.63 12.45 -8.47
C THR A 214 2.85 13.37 -8.56
N ALA A 215 2.90 14.44 -7.76
CA ALA A 215 4.04 15.35 -7.73
C ALA A 215 5.32 14.65 -7.24
N VAL A 216 5.22 13.84 -6.17
CA VAL A 216 6.35 13.03 -5.68
C VAL A 216 6.90 12.13 -6.78
N VAL A 217 6.02 11.44 -7.51
CA VAL A 217 6.43 10.53 -8.58
C VAL A 217 7.05 11.28 -9.76
N ALA A 218 6.47 12.42 -10.15
CA ALA A 218 7.02 13.27 -11.21
C ALA A 218 8.42 13.79 -10.85
N ILE A 219 8.62 14.27 -9.62
CA ILE A 219 9.93 14.71 -9.12
C ILE A 219 10.93 13.56 -9.14
N SER A 220 10.48 12.35 -8.80
CA SER A 220 11.34 11.16 -8.77
C SER A 220 11.79 10.73 -10.16
N PHE A 221 10.89 10.75 -11.15
CA PHE A 221 11.26 10.54 -12.54
C PHE A 221 12.16 11.65 -13.09
N ALA A 222 11.93 12.91 -12.71
CA ALA A 222 12.79 14.02 -13.08
C ALA A 222 14.21 13.85 -12.48
N ALA A 223 14.29 13.43 -11.21
CA ALA A 223 15.56 13.10 -10.54
C ALA A 223 16.26 11.92 -11.22
N LEU A 224 15.54 10.82 -11.48
CA LEU A 224 16.05 9.67 -12.23
C LEU A 224 16.59 10.10 -13.60
N ARG A 225 15.88 11.00 -14.28
CA ARG A 225 16.31 11.56 -15.57
C ARG A 225 17.55 12.47 -15.47
N SER A 226 17.73 13.18 -14.35
CA SER A 226 18.92 14.01 -14.15
C SER A 226 20.16 13.21 -13.77
N MET A 227 20.00 11.97 -13.30
CA MET A 227 21.10 11.12 -12.83
C MET A 227 21.80 10.30 -13.93
N TYR A 228 21.31 10.30 -15.18
CA TYR A 228 22.09 9.72 -16.28
C TYR A 228 22.65 10.82 -17.18
N ASP A 229 23.96 10.78 -17.36
CA ASP A 229 24.69 11.74 -18.18
C ASP A 229 24.59 11.43 -19.68
N GLN A 230 24.18 10.21 -20.08
CA GLN A 230 24.11 9.81 -21.49
C GLN A 230 22.66 9.65 -21.98
N PRO A 231 22.24 10.43 -23.00
CA PRO A 231 20.94 10.30 -23.63
C PRO A 231 20.67 8.90 -24.23
N ALA A 232 21.74 8.17 -24.56
CA ALA A 232 21.70 6.84 -25.17
C ALA A 232 21.09 5.76 -24.26
N ASP A 233 21.06 5.98 -22.94
CA ASP A 233 20.49 5.02 -21.99
C ASP A 233 18.96 5.11 -21.90
N TYR A 234 18.34 6.20 -22.41
CA TYR A 234 16.89 6.43 -22.42
C TYR A 234 16.20 5.89 -23.66
N THR A 235 16.53 4.67 -24.06
CA THR A 235 15.84 4.04 -25.17
C THR A 235 14.38 3.71 -24.78
N PRO A 236 13.40 3.76 -25.71
CA PRO A 236 12.03 3.33 -25.42
C PRO A 236 11.90 1.96 -24.72
N PRO A 237 12.75 0.95 -25.00
CA PRO A 237 12.81 -0.29 -24.23
C PRO A 237 13.00 -0.12 -22.72
N PHE A 238 13.79 0.85 -22.27
CA PHE A 238 14.01 1.10 -20.83
C PHE A 238 12.71 1.52 -20.14
N TRP A 239 12.02 2.51 -20.70
CA TRP A 239 10.74 2.99 -20.16
C TRP A 239 9.64 1.93 -20.26
N LEU A 240 9.65 1.16 -21.34
CA LEU A 240 8.73 0.04 -21.51
C LEU A 240 8.96 -1.02 -20.42
N ALA A 241 10.20 -1.33 -20.06
CA ALA A 241 10.51 -2.26 -18.98
C ALA A 241 9.98 -1.77 -17.62
N TRP A 242 10.14 -0.48 -17.31
CA TRP A 242 9.56 0.14 -16.11
C TRP A 242 8.04 0.09 -16.10
N LEU A 243 7.39 0.38 -17.23
CA LEU A 243 5.94 0.30 -17.35
C LEU A 243 5.44 -1.13 -17.12
N ILE A 244 6.10 -2.13 -17.71
CA ILE A 244 5.77 -3.55 -17.53
C ILE A 244 5.97 -3.95 -16.07
N GLY A 245 7.13 -3.65 -15.48
CA GLY A 245 7.44 -3.97 -14.08
C GLY A 245 6.46 -3.30 -13.10
N GLY A 246 6.13 -2.04 -13.33
CA GLY A 246 5.11 -1.32 -12.55
C GLY A 246 3.72 -1.94 -12.70
N SER A 247 3.34 -2.35 -13.90
CA SER A 247 2.04 -3.01 -14.17
C SER A 247 1.94 -4.36 -13.46
N ILE A 248 3.00 -5.18 -13.52
CA ILE A 248 3.08 -6.46 -12.81
C ILE A 248 3.01 -6.23 -11.30
N THR A 249 3.72 -5.23 -10.77
CA THR A 249 3.70 -4.88 -9.35
C THR A 249 2.30 -4.45 -8.89
N ALA A 250 1.62 -3.62 -9.69
CA ALA A 250 0.25 -3.20 -9.40
C ALA A 250 -0.73 -4.38 -9.44
N ALA A 251 -0.60 -5.27 -10.43
CA ALA A 251 -1.41 -6.49 -10.52
C ALA A 251 -1.15 -7.42 -9.31
N ALA A 252 0.10 -7.65 -8.94
CA ALA A 252 0.48 -8.43 -7.77
C ALA A 252 -0.05 -7.80 -6.47
N SER A 253 -0.03 -6.47 -6.35
CA SER A 253 -0.62 -5.77 -5.21
C SER A 253 -2.14 -6.00 -5.13
N LEU A 254 -2.85 -5.86 -6.25
CA LEU A 254 -4.29 -6.10 -6.28
C LEU A 254 -4.63 -7.57 -6.00
N MET A 255 -3.86 -8.51 -6.54
CA MET A 255 -4.13 -9.94 -6.42
C MET A 255 -3.67 -10.51 -5.07
N LEU A 256 -2.56 -10.07 -4.49
CA LEU A 256 -2.03 -10.67 -3.26
C LEU A 256 -2.39 -9.84 -2.02
N ILE A 257 -2.20 -8.53 -2.09
CA ILE A 257 -2.25 -7.66 -0.92
C ILE A 257 -3.70 -7.35 -0.55
N ALA A 258 -4.53 -6.92 -1.51
CA ALA A 258 -5.92 -6.57 -1.23
C ALA A 258 -6.73 -7.71 -0.56
N PRO A 259 -6.73 -8.96 -1.07
CA PRO A 259 -7.44 -10.05 -0.41
C PRO A 259 -6.80 -10.39 0.94
N THR A 260 -5.48 -10.28 1.09
CA THR A 260 -4.82 -10.47 2.40
C THR A 260 -5.31 -9.44 3.42
N ILE A 261 -5.41 -8.17 3.06
CA ILE A 261 -5.98 -7.11 3.92
C ILE A 261 -7.42 -7.47 4.29
N ALA A 262 -8.23 -7.86 3.30
CA ALA A 262 -9.63 -8.24 3.55
C ALA A 262 -9.74 -9.45 4.48
N LEU A 263 -8.99 -10.52 4.22
CA LEU A 263 -9.01 -11.78 4.98
C LEU A 263 -8.49 -11.60 6.41
N VAL A 264 -7.50 -10.75 6.64
CA VAL A 264 -6.97 -10.52 8.00
C VAL A 264 -7.87 -9.56 8.78
N LEU A 265 -8.33 -8.48 8.16
CA LEU A 265 -8.93 -7.36 8.89
C LEU A 265 -10.47 -7.29 8.85
N ARG A 266 -11.16 -8.10 8.05
CA ARG A 266 -12.64 -8.15 8.00
C ARG A 266 -13.28 -9.27 8.81
N PRO A 267 -12.83 -10.54 8.75
CA PRO A 267 -13.55 -11.65 9.38
C PRO A 267 -13.65 -11.46 10.88
N SER A 268 -14.75 -11.90 11.47
CA SER A 268 -14.87 -12.07 12.92
C SER A 268 -14.04 -13.27 13.40
N ASP A 269 -13.93 -14.33 12.59
CA ASP A 269 -13.18 -15.54 12.90
C ASP A 269 -11.66 -15.36 12.74
N TRP A 270 -10.93 -15.57 13.83
CA TRP A 270 -9.47 -15.49 13.90
C TRP A 270 -8.78 -16.56 13.03
N ARG A 271 -9.40 -17.72 12.82
CA ARG A 271 -8.83 -18.82 12.02
C ARG A 271 -8.72 -18.43 10.55
N ILE A 272 -9.77 -17.79 10.02
CA ILE A 272 -9.79 -17.28 8.65
C ILE A 272 -8.72 -16.20 8.49
N ALA A 273 -8.58 -15.31 9.47
CA ALA A 273 -7.55 -14.28 9.44
C ALA A 273 -6.12 -14.86 9.52
N ALA A 274 -5.91 -15.96 10.26
CA ALA A 274 -4.59 -16.58 10.43
C ALA A 274 -4.17 -17.45 9.23
N PHE A 275 -5.09 -18.28 8.71
CA PHE A 275 -4.77 -19.27 7.68
C PHE A 275 -5.25 -18.88 6.27
N GLY A 276 -6.23 -17.98 6.18
CA GLY A 276 -6.81 -17.54 4.91
C GLY A 276 -5.77 -16.96 3.93
N PRO A 277 -4.85 -16.07 4.35
CA PRO A 277 -3.82 -15.55 3.45
C PRO A 277 -2.92 -16.64 2.88
N THR A 278 -2.48 -17.59 3.69
CA THR A 278 -1.62 -18.71 3.24
C THR A 278 -2.37 -19.62 2.27
N PHE A 279 -3.62 -19.94 2.58
CA PHE A 279 -4.48 -20.73 1.68
C PHE A 279 -4.72 -20.00 0.35
N TYR A 280 -4.97 -18.70 0.41
CA TYR A 280 -5.10 -17.85 -0.77
C TYR A 280 -3.83 -17.84 -1.63
N TRP A 281 -2.65 -17.72 -1.01
CA TRP A 281 -1.37 -17.80 -1.70
C TRP A 281 -1.20 -19.12 -2.45
N LEU A 282 -1.51 -20.25 -1.80
CA LEU A 282 -1.42 -21.58 -2.41
C LEU A 282 -2.36 -21.71 -3.62
N LEU A 283 -3.53 -21.09 -3.59
CA LEU A 283 -4.51 -21.17 -4.67
C LEU A 283 -4.20 -20.30 -5.89
N LEU A 284 -3.60 -19.12 -5.70
CA LEU A 284 -3.51 -18.12 -6.77
C LEU A 284 -2.09 -17.67 -7.09
N ALA A 285 -1.23 -17.53 -6.09
CA ALA A 285 0.14 -17.09 -6.30
C ALA A 285 1.00 -18.25 -6.84
N ALA A 286 0.89 -19.43 -6.22
CA ALA A 286 1.70 -20.58 -6.64
C ALA A 286 1.42 -21.01 -8.10
N PRO A 287 0.16 -21.11 -8.58
CA PRO A 287 -0.10 -21.45 -9.98
C PRO A 287 0.34 -20.35 -10.95
N ALA A 288 0.25 -19.08 -10.57
CA ALA A 288 0.72 -17.97 -11.41
C ALA A 288 2.25 -18.00 -11.56
N VAL A 289 2.98 -18.31 -10.49
CA VAL A 289 4.44 -18.51 -10.51
C VAL A 289 4.79 -19.69 -11.43
N VAL A 290 4.07 -20.81 -11.31
CA VAL A 290 4.26 -21.98 -12.19
C VAL A 290 3.94 -21.64 -13.65
N GLY A 291 2.85 -20.92 -13.93
CA GLY A 291 2.48 -20.51 -15.29
C GLY A 291 3.51 -19.59 -15.95
N LEU A 292 4.05 -18.62 -15.19
CA LEU A 292 5.16 -17.77 -15.63
C LEU A 292 6.43 -18.58 -15.93
N ALA A 293 6.72 -19.56 -15.08
CA ALA A 293 7.85 -20.48 -15.27
C ALA A 293 7.72 -21.30 -16.56
N LEU A 294 6.51 -21.74 -16.91
CA LEU A 294 6.25 -22.53 -18.11
C LEU A 294 6.27 -21.70 -19.40
N TRP A 295 6.09 -20.38 -19.33
CA TRP A 295 5.99 -19.51 -20.50
C TRP A 295 7.33 -19.17 -21.16
N ARG A 296 8.46 -19.23 -20.43
CA ARG A 296 9.81 -18.99 -20.97
C ARG A 296 10.71 -20.22 -20.86
N PRO A 297 10.75 -21.10 -21.87
CA PRO A 297 11.56 -22.33 -21.82
C PRO A 297 13.08 -22.09 -21.81
N ALA A 298 13.52 -20.86 -22.10
CA ALA A 298 14.94 -20.49 -22.10
C ALA A 298 15.50 -20.11 -20.72
N VAL A 299 14.65 -19.99 -19.69
CA VAL A 299 15.10 -19.68 -18.32
C VAL A 299 14.92 -20.93 -17.46
N ASP A 300 15.85 -21.20 -16.54
CA ASP A 300 15.68 -22.29 -15.58
C ASP A 300 14.49 -21.96 -14.67
N TRP A 301 13.35 -22.55 -15.00
CA TRP A 301 12.07 -22.31 -14.33
C TRP A 301 12.12 -22.68 -12.85
N ARG A 302 13.03 -23.58 -12.44
CA ARG A 302 13.19 -23.98 -11.04
C ARG A 302 13.77 -22.82 -10.23
N GLU A 303 14.72 -22.10 -10.79
CA GLU A 303 15.33 -20.95 -10.15
C GLU A 303 14.32 -19.82 -10.00
N LEU A 304 13.62 -19.48 -11.10
CA LEU A 304 12.56 -18.46 -11.06
C LEU A 304 11.45 -18.83 -10.08
N ALA A 305 10.98 -20.07 -10.10
CA ALA A 305 9.92 -20.53 -9.18
C ALA A 305 10.40 -20.47 -7.73
N THR A 306 11.67 -20.78 -7.45
CA THR A 306 12.25 -20.69 -6.11
C THR A 306 12.32 -19.24 -5.64
N VAL A 307 12.82 -18.32 -6.47
CA VAL A 307 12.95 -16.90 -6.13
C VAL A 307 11.56 -16.25 -5.97
N PHE A 308 10.67 -16.36 -6.96
CA PHE A 308 9.34 -15.74 -6.90
C PHE A 308 8.42 -16.41 -5.87
N GLY A 309 8.52 -17.73 -5.73
CA GLY A 309 7.78 -18.49 -4.73
C GLY A 309 8.16 -18.07 -3.32
N SER A 310 9.45 -18.07 -2.99
CA SER A 310 9.92 -17.62 -1.67
C SER A 310 9.64 -16.13 -1.42
N ALA A 311 9.84 -15.26 -2.42
CA ALA A 311 9.54 -13.83 -2.29
C ALA A 311 8.07 -13.55 -2.00
N SER A 312 7.16 -14.15 -2.78
CA SER A 312 5.72 -13.95 -2.60
C SER A 312 5.23 -14.55 -1.28
N LEU A 313 5.74 -15.72 -0.87
CA LEU A 313 5.41 -16.35 0.40
C LEU A 313 5.86 -15.47 1.58
N VAL A 314 7.12 -15.05 1.60
CA VAL A 314 7.66 -14.21 2.67
C VAL A 314 6.97 -12.84 2.70
N CYS A 315 6.71 -12.24 1.54
CA CYS A 315 5.96 -10.99 1.45
C CYS A 315 4.59 -11.11 2.10
N LEU A 316 3.86 -12.17 1.77
CA LEU A 316 2.52 -12.41 2.30
C LEU A 316 2.55 -12.70 3.80
N LEU A 317 3.44 -13.58 4.28
CA LEU A 317 3.55 -13.91 5.70
C LEU A 317 3.93 -12.67 6.54
N ALA A 318 4.92 -11.89 6.10
CA ALA A 318 5.34 -10.69 6.81
C ALA A 318 4.25 -9.61 6.80
N THR A 319 3.55 -9.44 5.67
CA THR A 319 2.39 -8.52 5.59
C THR A 319 1.26 -8.99 6.50
N SER A 320 0.92 -10.28 6.50
CA SER A 320 -0.10 -10.86 7.36
C SER A 320 0.24 -10.73 8.83
N ALA A 321 1.51 -10.95 9.22
CA ALA A 321 1.96 -10.76 10.59
C ALA A 321 1.78 -9.31 11.05
N TRP A 322 2.12 -8.33 10.21
CA TRP A 322 1.88 -6.93 10.52
C TRP A 322 0.38 -6.58 10.61
N LEU A 323 -0.43 -7.07 9.67
CA LEU A 323 -1.88 -6.87 9.71
C LEU A 323 -2.51 -7.53 10.93
N TRP A 324 -1.98 -8.68 11.38
CA TRP A 324 -2.39 -9.34 12.60
C TRP A 324 -2.04 -8.48 13.83
N PHE A 325 -0.84 -7.89 13.86
CA PHE A 325 -0.45 -6.94 14.89
C PHE A 325 -1.39 -5.72 14.95
N LEU A 326 -1.80 -5.19 13.79
CA LEU A 326 -2.84 -4.14 13.73
C LEU A 326 -4.17 -4.65 14.29
N ARG A 327 -4.61 -5.85 13.87
CA ARG A 327 -5.86 -6.47 14.33
C ARG A 327 -5.87 -6.66 15.85
N SER A 328 -4.79 -7.15 16.43
CA SER A 328 -4.66 -7.29 17.89
C SER A 328 -4.69 -5.94 18.61
N GLY A 329 -4.26 -4.87 17.95
CA GLY A 329 -4.41 -3.49 18.43
C GLY A 329 -5.79 -2.88 18.20
N GLY A 330 -6.81 -3.70 17.95
CA GLY A 330 -8.19 -3.28 17.73
C GLY A 330 -8.43 -2.62 16.38
N TRP A 331 -7.50 -2.67 15.43
CA TRP A 331 -7.74 -2.15 14.09
C TRP A 331 -8.53 -3.15 13.24
N ARG A 332 -9.48 -2.62 12.46
CA ARG A 332 -10.26 -3.39 11.49
C ARG A 332 -10.38 -2.63 10.18
N LEU A 333 -10.74 -3.36 9.12
CA LEU A 333 -11.02 -2.77 7.83
C LEU A 333 -12.51 -2.41 7.77
N ALA A 334 -12.82 -1.10 7.76
CA ALA A 334 -14.13 -0.59 7.40
C ALA A 334 -14.25 -0.46 5.88
N GLY A 335 -15.47 -0.57 5.36
CA GLY A 335 -15.78 -0.45 3.92
C GLY A 335 -16.59 -1.66 3.43
N GLY A 336 -17.63 -1.37 2.67
CA GLY A 336 -18.72 -2.28 2.32
C GLY A 336 -20.01 -1.46 2.32
N ARG A 337 -20.37 -0.96 1.15
CA ARG A 337 -21.74 -0.53 0.88
C ARG A 337 -22.58 -1.77 0.67
#